data_AF-A0A819B346-F1
#
_entry.id   AF-A0A819B346-F1
#
_cell.length_a   1.000
_cell.length_b   1.000
_cell.length_c   1.000
_cell.angle_alpha   90.00
_cell.angle_beta   90.00
_cell.angle_gamma   90.00
#
_symmetry.space_group_name_H-M   'P 1'
#
loop_
_entity.id
_entity.type
_entity.pdbx_description
1 polymer ?
#
loop_
_entity_poly.entity_id
_entity_poly.type
_entity_poly.pdbx_seq_one_letter_code
_entity_poly.pdbx_strand_id
1 'polypeptide(L)'
;MDAASQNGNALIAFGALSGAGIILAFARTWKWFSRSGRDVIDLATIGKFFAYICGIIGTVLLLVTAGVSIWYLIFIKNIPEITDTNKEQIKNLLETFLITSFVLKLVDIIHIIIRQTRIEIFFMDWERPKKGDSENVSVWRTYFAANELNEIQTFRRVNVPFQLLFVLFFLKVINFESYSCGDGTFISSLSNFICSRSDAIVRIAVAFFVLLGTAVVQNLFFTIFYQRFIEDKITNFIDLCSVSNISVFILDENLHGYYIHGRSPHGMTDVNMKDTVMNLYREENRMSGTRGLEPNSDEQIFIMKINRSFQRQYQSLLRTYYGYTGPRKTRQDAERYTDLLLQAYQNLNGFLCAFIDQSLSSHQYILRNRFFLERILDYEFRVRTRSDFDGQITNFFFTDNEKTFTNILFCGEQSTLVIWNMITFLFIDILAQNYVLAAILTYAIDFIFVGIRNSFGRKNLSKKTLIPKNFLI
;
A
#
# COMPACT_ATOMS: atom_id res chain seq x y z
N MET A 1 -22.87 36.28 12.07
CA MET A 1 -23.08 34.82 11.88
C MET A 1 -22.66 34.17 13.17
N ASP A 2 -23.63 33.70 13.95
CA ASP A 2 -23.42 33.32 15.34
C ASP A 2 -22.72 31.96 15.43
N ALA A 3 -21.88 31.74 16.44
CA ALA A 3 -21.12 30.50 16.57
C ALA A 3 -21.98 29.24 16.77
N ALA A 4 -23.21 29.38 17.28
CA ALA A 4 -24.19 28.30 17.30
C ALA A 4 -24.52 27.80 15.88
N SER A 5 -24.56 28.69 14.88
CA SER A 5 -24.68 28.33 13.47
C SER A 5 -23.44 27.60 12.96
N GLN A 6 -22.23 27.95 13.44
CA GLN A 6 -21.00 27.28 13.01
C GLN A 6 -20.86 25.85 13.56
N ASN A 7 -21.20 25.62 14.82
CA ASN A 7 -21.30 24.26 15.38
C ASN A 7 -22.33 23.42 14.59
N GLY A 8 -23.49 24.01 14.28
CA GLY A 8 -24.50 23.38 13.42
C GLY A 8 -23.95 23.03 12.04
N ASN A 9 -23.25 23.96 11.38
CA ASN A 9 -22.66 23.75 10.06
C ASN A 9 -21.59 22.65 10.06
N ALA A 10 -20.74 22.59 11.09
CA ALA A 10 -19.72 21.56 11.24
C ALA A 10 -20.36 20.17 11.39
N LEU A 11 -21.43 20.05 12.19
CA LEU A 11 -22.19 18.81 12.35
C LEU A 11 -22.93 18.40 11.08
N ILE A 12 -23.50 19.36 10.33
CA ILE A 12 -24.15 19.10 9.04
C ILE A 12 -23.12 18.62 8.01
N ALA A 13 -21.96 19.28 7.93
CA ALA A 13 -20.87 18.87 7.04
C ALA A 13 -20.36 17.47 7.39
N PHE A 14 -20.17 17.18 8.67
CA PHE A 14 -19.83 15.84 9.15
C PHE A 14 -20.87 14.80 8.76
N GLY A 15 -22.16 15.09 8.96
CA GLY A 15 -23.26 14.19 8.59
C GLY A 15 -23.31 13.90 7.09
N ALA A 16 -23.21 14.94 6.25
CA ALA A 16 -23.23 14.81 4.80
C ALA A 16 -22.02 14.01 4.26
N LEU A 17 -20.81 14.36 4.70
CA LEU A 17 -19.58 13.67 4.27
C LEU A 17 -19.51 12.24 4.81
N SER A 18 -20.00 11.98 6.02
CA SER A 18 -20.07 10.63 6.58
C SER A 18 -21.09 9.77 5.82
N GLY A 19 -22.22 10.34 5.38
CA GLY A 19 -23.19 9.65 4.52
C GLY A 19 -22.56 9.17 3.21
N ALA A 20 -21.83 10.05 2.51
CA ALA A 20 -21.05 9.66 1.33
C ALA A 20 -19.95 8.64 1.67
N GLY A 21 -19.31 8.81 2.83
CA GLY A 21 -18.27 7.90 3.34
C GLY A 21 -18.78 6.49 3.59
N ILE A 22 -20.01 6.32 4.09
CA ILE A 22 -20.65 5.02 4.28
C ILE A 22 -20.84 4.31 2.94
N ILE A 23 -21.28 5.03 1.90
CA ILE A 23 -21.43 4.45 0.55
C ILE A 23 -20.08 3.96 0.01
N LEU A 24 -19.01 4.74 0.21
CA LEU A 24 -17.66 4.33 -0.16
C LEU A 24 -17.16 3.12 0.65
N ALA A 25 -17.49 3.05 1.95
CA ALA A 25 -17.17 1.89 2.79
C ALA A 25 -17.89 0.62 2.30
N PHE A 26 -19.16 0.75 1.89
CA PHE A 26 -19.91 -0.34 1.26
C PHE A 26 -19.25 -0.79 -0.05
N ALA A 27 -18.89 0.15 -0.93
CA ALA A 27 -18.22 -0.18 -2.19
C ALA A 27 -16.89 -0.93 -1.97
N ARG A 28 -16.04 -0.46 -1.03
CA ARG A 28 -14.78 -1.13 -0.67
C ARG A 28 -15.00 -2.51 -0.06
N THR A 29 -16.03 -2.66 0.77
CA THR A 29 -16.39 -3.95 1.37
C THR A 29 -16.90 -4.92 0.31
N TRP A 30 -17.74 -4.44 -0.60
CA TRP A 30 -18.28 -5.24 -1.69
C TRP A 30 -17.19 -5.74 -2.64
N LYS A 31 -16.26 -4.86 -2.98
CA LYS A 31 -15.05 -5.21 -3.73
C LYS A 31 -14.26 -6.31 -3.03
N TRP A 32 -13.96 -6.15 -1.74
CA TRP A 32 -13.27 -7.17 -0.95
C TRP A 32 -14.04 -8.50 -0.89
N PHE A 33 -15.37 -8.44 -0.68
CA PHE A 33 -16.25 -9.60 -0.62
C PHE A 33 -16.23 -10.40 -1.93
N SER A 34 -16.35 -9.70 -3.06
CA SER A 34 -16.30 -10.28 -4.39
C SER A 34 -14.94 -10.93 -4.69
N ARG A 35 -13.83 -10.25 -4.35
CA ARG A 35 -12.46 -10.75 -4.51
C ARG A 35 -12.12 -11.90 -3.54
N SER A 36 -12.78 -11.97 -2.38
CA SER A 36 -12.65 -13.07 -1.43
C SER A 36 -13.36 -14.35 -1.89
N GLY A 37 -14.29 -14.23 -2.84
CA GLY A 37 -15.06 -15.36 -3.34
C GLY A 37 -16.06 -15.95 -2.34
N ARG A 38 -16.45 -15.19 -1.31
CA ARG A 38 -17.45 -15.62 -0.31
C ARG A 38 -18.84 -15.60 -0.93
N ASP A 39 -19.69 -16.55 -0.53
CA ASP A 39 -21.08 -16.64 -0.97
C ASP A 39 -22.06 -15.99 0.02
N VAL A 40 -21.68 -15.88 1.28
CA VAL A 40 -22.53 -15.41 2.38
C VAL A 40 -21.82 -14.30 3.14
N ILE A 41 -22.58 -13.27 3.54
CA ILE A 41 -22.11 -12.20 4.43
C ILE A 41 -21.87 -12.82 5.80
N ASP A 42 -20.61 -12.92 6.18
CA ASP A 42 -20.17 -13.50 7.44
C ASP A 42 -19.61 -12.43 8.38
N LEU A 43 -19.24 -12.84 9.61
CA LEU A 43 -18.65 -11.94 10.60
C LEU A 43 -17.38 -11.26 10.08
N ALA A 44 -16.61 -11.93 9.21
CA ALA A 44 -15.43 -11.33 8.59
C ALA A 44 -15.80 -10.17 7.65
N THR A 45 -16.88 -10.31 6.87
CA THR A 45 -17.41 -9.25 6.01
C THR A 45 -17.88 -8.05 6.81
N ILE A 46 -18.58 -8.28 7.92
CA ILE A 46 -19.02 -7.24 8.85
C ILE A 46 -17.79 -6.54 9.48
N GLY A 47 -16.80 -7.30 9.96
CA GLY A 47 -15.56 -6.74 10.50
C GLY A 47 -14.77 -5.91 9.49
N LYS A 48 -14.75 -6.33 8.21
CA LYS A 48 -14.12 -5.57 7.12
C LYS A 48 -14.84 -4.25 6.85
N PHE A 49 -16.17 -4.25 6.86
CA PHE A 49 -16.96 -3.02 6.74
C PHE A 49 -16.66 -2.03 7.87
N PHE A 50 -16.62 -2.52 9.12
CA PHE A 50 -16.25 -1.69 10.27
C PHE A 50 -14.81 -1.14 10.18
N ALA A 51 -13.85 -1.91 9.68
CA ALA A 51 -12.50 -1.38 9.49
C ALA A 51 -12.47 -0.25 8.45
N TYR A 52 -13.15 -0.44 7.30
CA TYR A 52 -13.21 0.58 6.24
C TYR A 52 -13.97 1.84 6.66
N ILE A 53 -15.07 1.71 7.39
CA ILE A 53 -15.85 2.86 7.85
C ILE A 53 -15.05 3.68 8.87
N CYS A 54 -14.29 3.04 9.78
CA CYS A 54 -13.39 3.74 10.70
C CYS A 54 -12.36 4.58 9.94
N GLY A 55 -11.71 4.02 8.93
CA GLY A 55 -10.72 4.75 8.13
C GLY A 55 -11.31 5.96 7.38
N ILE A 56 -12.51 5.81 6.82
CA ILE A 56 -13.19 6.87 6.07
C ILE A 56 -13.70 7.96 7.02
N ILE A 57 -14.43 7.58 8.09
CA ILE A 57 -14.94 8.54 9.09
C ILE A 57 -13.79 9.29 9.77
N GLY A 58 -12.70 8.60 10.13
CA GLY A 58 -11.52 9.26 10.70
C GLY A 58 -10.95 10.34 9.76
N THR A 59 -10.94 10.07 8.45
CA THR A 59 -10.51 11.04 7.45
C THR A 59 -11.50 12.19 7.30
N VAL A 60 -12.81 11.91 7.31
CA VAL A 60 -13.86 12.94 7.27
C VAL A 60 -13.77 13.88 8.48
N LEU A 61 -13.58 13.34 9.69
CA LEU A 61 -13.41 14.14 10.91
C LEU A 61 -12.22 15.10 10.78
N LEU A 62 -11.07 14.62 10.27
CA LEU A 62 -9.92 15.49 9.99
C LEU A 62 -10.28 16.61 9.01
N LEU A 63 -10.99 16.29 7.91
CA LEU A 63 -11.36 17.28 6.89
C LEU A 63 -12.32 18.33 7.44
N VAL A 64 -13.30 17.93 8.24
CA VAL A 64 -14.22 18.88 8.91
C VAL A 64 -13.46 19.75 9.89
N THR A 65 -12.59 19.16 10.72
CA THR A 65 -11.78 19.93 11.67
C THR A 65 -10.85 20.93 10.97
N ALA A 66 -10.16 20.50 9.91
CA ALA A 66 -9.32 21.36 9.11
C ALA A 66 -10.13 22.48 8.43
N GLY A 67 -11.28 22.15 7.84
CA GLY A 67 -12.15 23.11 7.16
C GLY A 67 -12.67 24.20 8.10
N VAL A 68 -13.17 23.82 9.29
CA VAL A 68 -13.62 24.77 10.31
C VAL A 68 -12.46 25.61 10.84
N SER A 69 -11.29 25.01 11.08
CA SER A 69 -10.12 25.73 11.58
C SER A 69 -9.58 26.74 10.55
N ILE A 70 -9.53 26.37 9.26
CA ILE A 70 -9.14 27.27 8.16
C ILE A 70 -10.15 28.39 7.99
N TRP A 71 -11.45 28.08 8.03
CA TRP A 71 -12.50 29.10 8.00
C TRP A 71 -12.31 30.11 9.14
N TYR A 72 -12.05 29.62 10.36
CA TYR A 72 -11.78 30.48 11.51
C TYR A 72 -10.55 31.36 11.26
N LEU A 73 -9.44 30.80 10.76
CA LEU A 73 -8.23 31.56 10.42
C LEU A 73 -8.47 32.69 9.40
N ILE A 74 -9.31 32.47 8.40
CA ILE A 74 -9.61 33.48 7.36
C ILE A 74 -10.51 34.60 7.90
N PHE A 75 -11.55 34.25 8.67
CA PHE A 75 -12.61 35.19 9.05
C PHE A 75 -12.45 35.81 10.44
N ILE A 76 -11.50 35.38 11.26
CA ILE A 76 -11.27 35.90 12.62
C ILE A 76 -11.10 37.43 12.65
N LYS A 77 -10.55 38.04 11.60
CA LYS A 77 -10.32 39.49 11.50
C LYS A 77 -11.58 40.31 11.16
N ASN A 78 -12.63 39.67 10.64
CA ASN A 78 -13.81 40.34 10.10
C ASN A 78 -15.08 40.10 10.93
N ILE A 79 -14.99 39.39 12.06
CA ILE A 79 -16.15 39.11 12.91
C ILE A 79 -16.05 39.94 14.20
N PRO A 80 -16.85 41.01 14.34
CA PRO A 80 -17.00 41.71 15.60
C PRO A 80 -17.77 40.79 16.56
N GLU A 81 -17.17 40.46 17.70
CA GLU A 81 -17.77 39.71 18.82
C GLU A 81 -18.13 38.23 18.56
N ILE A 82 -17.12 37.37 18.44
CA ILE A 82 -17.29 35.97 18.88
C ILE A 82 -17.16 35.97 20.39
N THR A 83 -18.23 35.68 21.12
CA THR A 83 -18.17 35.53 22.59
C THR A 83 -17.21 34.40 22.98
N ASP A 84 -16.47 34.57 24.08
CA ASP A 84 -15.48 33.58 24.53
C ASP A 84 -16.08 32.18 24.74
N THR A 85 -17.33 32.12 25.21
CA THR A 85 -18.10 30.87 25.41
C THR A 85 -18.30 30.08 24.12
N ASN A 86 -18.55 30.78 23.02
CA ASN A 86 -18.78 30.20 21.71
C ASN A 86 -17.48 29.63 21.11
N LYS A 87 -16.36 30.31 21.35
CA LYS A 87 -15.02 29.85 20.95
C LYS A 87 -14.62 28.58 21.69
N GLU A 88 -14.94 28.49 22.98
CA GLU A 88 -14.68 27.31 23.80
C GLU A 88 -15.51 26.09 23.34
N GLN A 89 -16.78 26.28 22.99
CA GLN A 89 -17.60 25.20 22.45
C GLN A 89 -17.06 24.63 21.14
N ILE A 90 -16.68 25.50 20.18
CA ILE A 90 -16.09 25.07 18.92
C ILE A 90 -14.77 24.33 19.18
N LYS A 91 -13.91 24.87 20.06
CA LYS A 91 -12.65 24.23 20.44
C LYS A 91 -12.89 22.81 20.96
N ASN A 92 -13.80 22.62 21.92
CA ASN A 92 -14.09 21.31 22.51
C ASN A 92 -14.64 20.32 21.47
N LEU A 93 -15.46 20.80 20.53
CA LEU A 93 -15.97 19.99 19.41
C LEU A 93 -14.82 19.52 18.51
N LEU A 94 -13.91 20.42 18.12
CA LEU A 94 -12.77 20.11 17.26
C LEU A 94 -11.77 19.15 17.92
N GLU A 95 -11.50 19.33 19.22
CA GLU A 95 -10.67 18.41 20.00
C GLU A 95 -11.30 17.02 20.03
N THR A 96 -12.60 16.92 20.29
CA THR A 96 -13.34 15.64 20.28
C THR A 96 -13.27 14.96 18.91
N PHE A 97 -13.42 15.73 17.83
CA PHE A 97 -13.30 15.21 16.46
C PHE A 97 -11.89 14.71 16.16
N LEU A 98 -10.84 15.40 16.59
CA LEU A 98 -9.46 14.97 16.35
C LEU A 98 -9.06 13.75 17.18
N ILE A 99 -9.48 13.68 18.45
CA ILE A 99 -9.25 12.48 19.29
C ILE A 99 -9.96 11.27 18.68
N THR A 100 -11.21 11.44 18.25
CA THR A 100 -11.98 10.37 17.61
C THR A 100 -11.38 9.99 16.26
N SER A 101 -10.94 10.96 15.46
CA SER A 101 -10.23 10.75 14.20
C SER A 101 -8.96 9.92 14.40
N PHE A 102 -8.17 10.23 15.43
CA PHE A 102 -6.97 9.47 15.80
C PHE A 102 -7.27 8.01 16.10
N VAL A 103 -8.26 7.73 16.97
CA VAL A 103 -8.63 6.36 17.33
C VAL A 103 -9.15 5.58 16.12
N LEU A 104 -10.03 6.17 15.31
CA LEU A 104 -10.59 5.51 14.13
C LEU A 104 -9.52 5.26 13.06
N LYS A 105 -8.58 6.21 12.87
CA LYS A 105 -7.49 6.04 11.90
C LYS A 105 -6.45 5.04 12.35
N LEU A 106 -6.24 4.89 13.66
CA LEU A 106 -5.38 3.84 14.23
C LEU A 106 -5.91 2.45 13.84
N VAL A 107 -7.23 2.23 13.92
CA VAL A 107 -7.86 0.98 13.47
C VAL A 107 -7.61 0.73 11.98
N ASP A 108 -7.70 1.78 11.15
CA ASP A 108 -7.44 1.71 9.70
C ASP A 108 -5.98 1.32 9.39
N ILE A 109 -4.99 1.92 10.07
CA ILE A 109 -3.58 1.57 9.88
C ILE A 109 -3.29 0.12 10.31
N ILE A 110 -3.84 -0.31 11.45
CA ILE A 110 -3.71 -1.71 11.89
C ILE A 110 -4.33 -2.64 10.86
N HIS A 111 -5.49 -2.29 10.31
CA HIS A 111 -6.17 -3.07 9.27
C HIS A 111 -5.33 -3.18 7.99
N ILE A 112 -4.72 -2.09 7.53
CA ILE A 112 -3.82 -2.08 6.36
C ILE A 112 -2.61 -2.99 6.60
N ILE A 113 -1.96 -2.89 7.76
CA ILE A 113 -0.80 -3.73 8.10
C ILE A 113 -1.21 -5.21 8.11
N ILE A 114 -2.34 -5.55 8.71
CA ILE A 114 -2.85 -6.93 8.73
C ILE A 114 -3.14 -7.43 7.32
N ARG A 115 -3.76 -6.60 6.45
CA ARG A 115 -4.05 -6.96 5.06
C ARG A 115 -2.76 -7.24 4.29
N GLN A 116 -1.80 -6.31 4.34
CA GLN A 116 -0.56 -6.40 3.56
C GLN A 116 0.39 -7.50 4.05
N THR A 117 0.34 -7.87 5.33
CA THR A 117 1.20 -8.92 5.90
C THR A 117 0.62 -10.33 5.78
N ARG A 118 -0.61 -10.46 5.23
CA ARG A 118 -1.29 -11.75 5.03
C ARG A 118 -1.38 -12.18 3.56
N ILE A 119 -0.82 -11.40 2.66
CA ILE A 119 -0.78 -11.71 1.22
C ILE A 119 -0.05 -13.04 0.99
N GLU A 120 -0.47 -13.77 -0.03
CA GLU A 120 0.24 -14.96 -0.49
C GLU A 120 1.17 -14.57 -1.64
N ILE A 121 2.44 -14.91 -1.52
CA ILE A 121 3.45 -14.64 -2.54
C ILE A 121 4.14 -15.96 -2.86
N PHE A 122 4.23 -16.26 -4.15
CA PHE A 122 4.98 -17.39 -4.68
C PHE A 122 5.90 -16.91 -5.79
N PHE A 123 7.19 -17.26 -5.71
CA PHE A 123 8.16 -17.02 -6.76
C PHE A 123 8.21 -18.21 -7.69
N MET A 124 7.85 -17.98 -8.95
CA MET A 124 7.89 -18.96 -10.01
C MET A 124 9.24 -18.88 -10.72
N ASP A 125 9.98 -19.98 -10.72
CA ASP A 125 11.26 -20.08 -11.42
C ASP A 125 11.06 -20.74 -12.78
N TRP A 126 11.43 -20.02 -13.86
CA TRP A 126 11.31 -20.50 -15.23
C TRP A 126 12.53 -21.28 -15.72
N GLU A 127 13.61 -21.29 -14.96
CA GLU A 127 14.85 -21.94 -15.33
C GLU A 127 14.71 -23.46 -15.28
N ARG A 128 15.38 -24.13 -16.21
CA ARG A 128 15.40 -25.59 -16.31
C ARG A 128 16.83 -26.09 -16.15
N PRO A 129 17.04 -27.27 -15.54
CA PRO A 129 18.37 -27.83 -15.37
C PRO A 129 19.05 -28.01 -16.74
N LYS A 130 20.35 -27.71 -16.82
CA LYS A 130 21.15 -27.90 -18.03
C LYS A 130 21.31 -29.40 -18.32
N LYS A 131 21.21 -29.80 -19.58
CA LYS A 131 21.47 -31.18 -19.98
C LYS A 131 22.94 -31.51 -19.73
N GLY A 132 23.23 -32.36 -18.75
CA GLY A 132 24.57 -32.90 -18.46
C GLY A 132 25.20 -32.42 -17.15
N ASP A 133 24.75 -31.30 -16.58
CA ASP A 133 25.03 -30.95 -15.19
C ASP A 133 24.01 -31.66 -14.29
N SER A 134 24.46 -32.13 -13.13
CA SER A 134 23.60 -32.75 -12.11
C SER A 134 22.48 -31.79 -11.67
N GLU A 135 21.32 -31.93 -12.31
CA GLU A 135 19.91 -31.68 -11.92
C GLU A 135 19.50 -30.40 -11.17
N ASN A 136 20.41 -29.50 -10.81
CA ASN A 136 20.11 -28.45 -9.85
C ASN A 136 20.13 -27.05 -10.48
N VAL A 137 18.98 -26.39 -10.42
CA VAL A 137 18.82 -24.96 -10.74
C VAL A 137 19.31 -24.13 -9.55
N SER A 138 20.02 -23.03 -9.83
CA SER A 138 20.50 -22.11 -8.80
C SER A 138 19.35 -21.38 -8.11
N VAL A 139 19.31 -21.46 -6.78
CA VAL A 139 18.30 -20.82 -5.92
C VAL A 139 18.57 -19.31 -5.71
N TRP A 140 19.79 -18.86 -6.00
CA TRP A 140 20.24 -17.49 -5.68
C TRP A 140 19.41 -16.39 -6.34
N ARG A 141 18.91 -16.62 -7.55
CA ARG A 141 18.04 -15.67 -8.26
C ARG A 141 16.75 -15.42 -7.47
N THR A 142 16.17 -16.48 -6.91
CA THR A 142 14.95 -16.40 -6.08
C THR A 142 15.23 -15.67 -4.78
N TYR A 143 16.41 -15.88 -4.19
CA TYR A 143 16.83 -15.12 -3.00
C TYR A 143 17.00 -13.64 -3.30
N PHE A 144 17.62 -13.31 -4.44
CA PHE A 144 17.82 -11.93 -4.85
C PHE A 144 16.48 -11.22 -5.12
N ALA A 145 15.59 -11.84 -5.90
CA ALA A 145 14.24 -11.30 -6.14
C ALA A 145 13.44 -11.14 -4.84
N ALA A 146 13.55 -12.08 -3.90
CA ALA A 146 12.86 -11.97 -2.63
C ALA A 146 13.43 -10.89 -1.70
N ASN A 147 14.75 -10.72 -1.69
CA ASN A 147 15.39 -9.65 -0.93
C ASN A 147 14.92 -8.27 -1.44
N GLU A 148 14.94 -8.07 -2.75
CA GLU A 148 14.48 -6.83 -3.38
C GLU A 148 12.99 -6.57 -3.11
N LEU A 149 12.15 -7.62 -3.14
CA LEU A 149 10.75 -7.50 -2.72
C LEU A 149 10.62 -7.11 -1.24
N ASN A 150 11.48 -7.65 -0.37
CA ASN A 150 11.52 -7.32 1.05
C ASN A 150 11.92 -5.85 1.30
N GLU A 151 12.84 -5.30 0.50
CA GLU A 151 13.26 -3.91 0.61
C GLU A 151 12.15 -2.94 0.15
N ILE A 152 11.46 -3.23 -0.96
CA ILE A 152 10.39 -2.34 -1.45
C ILE A 152 9.11 -2.42 -0.63
N GLN A 153 8.98 -3.39 0.27
CA GLN A 153 7.78 -3.57 1.09
C GLN A 153 7.41 -2.29 1.83
N THR A 154 8.32 -1.69 2.60
CA THR A 154 8.07 -0.48 3.43
C THR A 154 8.37 0.81 2.70
N PHE A 155 8.69 0.75 1.40
CA PHE A 155 8.99 1.91 0.60
C PHE A 155 7.84 2.92 0.60
N ARG A 156 8.17 4.21 0.79
CA ARG A 156 7.24 5.34 0.81
C ARG A 156 7.78 6.46 -0.07
N ARG A 157 6.87 7.17 -0.75
CA ARG A 157 7.20 8.33 -1.58
C ARG A 157 7.52 9.56 -0.73
N VAL A 158 6.74 9.77 0.34
CA VAL A 158 6.95 10.82 1.33
C VAL A 158 7.78 10.26 2.47
N ASN A 159 9.00 10.76 2.62
CA ASN A 159 9.90 10.43 3.72
C ASN A 159 9.51 11.25 4.96
N VAL A 160 9.09 10.56 6.02
CA VAL A 160 8.54 11.14 7.25
C VAL A 160 9.55 11.99 8.04
N PRO A 161 10.79 11.54 8.29
CA PRO A 161 11.82 12.41 8.89
C PRO A 161 11.97 13.75 8.17
N PHE A 162 12.13 13.73 6.84
CA PHE A 162 12.28 14.97 6.06
C PHE A 162 11.01 15.81 6.12
N GLN A 163 9.84 15.19 6.01
CA GLN A 163 8.56 15.90 6.11
C GLN A 163 8.45 16.66 7.44
N LEU A 164 8.70 15.98 8.56
CA LEU A 164 8.61 16.57 9.90
C LEU A 164 9.68 17.65 10.13
N LEU A 165 10.88 17.47 9.59
CA LEU A 165 11.93 18.48 9.61
C LEU A 165 11.49 19.77 8.89
N PHE A 166 10.92 19.65 7.69
CA PHE A 166 10.40 20.81 6.96
C PHE A 166 9.20 21.45 7.67
N VAL A 167 8.30 20.65 8.25
CA VAL A 167 7.18 21.15 9.06
C VAL A 167 7.69 21.98 10.23
N LEU A 168 8.69 21.49 10.98
CA LEU A 168 9.30 22.25 12.07
C LEU A 168 10.05 23.49 11.59
N PHE A 169 10.73 23.42 10.45
CA PHE A 169 11.38 24.57 9.84
C PHE A 169 10.36 25.68 9.54
N PHE A 170 9.25 25.38 8.87
CA PHE A 170 8.22 26.38 8.60
C PHE A 170 7.53 26.89 9.88
N LEU A 171 7.18 26.01 10.81
CA LEU A 171 6.48 26.39 12.04
C LEU A 171 7.35 27.19 13.01
N LYS A 172 8.58 26.74 13.29
CA LYS A 172 9.47 27.32 14.32
C LYS A 172 10.55 28.25 13.78
N VAL A 173 11.18 27.94 12.65
CA VAL A 173 12.31 28.74 12.13
C VAL A 173 11.80 29.93 11.33
N ILE A 174 10.86 29.71 10.39
CA ILE A 174 10.19 30.79 9.67
C ILE A 174 9.14 31.49 10.57
N ASN A 175 8.80 30.86 11.70
CA ASN A 175 7.86 31.37 12.69
C ASN A 175 6.41 31.45 12.19
N PHE A 176 5.93 30.49 11.40
CA PHE A 176 4.50 30.42 11.05
C PHE A 176 3.60 30.22 12.28
N GLU A 177 4.14 29.76 13.40
CA GLU A 177 3.44 29.76 14.69
C GLU A 177 2.93 31.16 15.10
N SER A 178 3.57 32.26 14.68
CA SER A 178 3.07 33.59 15.00
C SER A 178 1.69 33.88 14.42
N TYR A 179 1.28 33.20 13.34
CA TYR A 179 -0.06 33.34 12.76
C TYR A 179 -1.16 32.77 13.66
N SER A 180 -0.83 31.92 14.64
CA SER A 180 -1.81 31.41 15.60
C SER A 180 -1.99 32.30 16.83
N CYS A 181 -1.28 33.43 16.91
CA CYS A 181 -1.42 34.43 17.96
C CYS A 181 -2.48 35.47 17.55
N GLY A 182 -3.45 35.72 18.43
CA GLY A 182 -4.60 36.58 18.15
C GLY A 182 -4.30 38.08 18.00
N ASP A 183 -3.05 38.51 18.18
CA ASP A 183 -2.66 39.91 18.09
C ASP A 183 -2.24 40.27 16.66
N GLY A 184 -3.14 40.97 15.96
CA GLY A 184 -3.01 41.37 14.56
C GLY A 184 -1.91 42.38 14.23
N THR A 185 -0.87 42.54 15.04
CA THR A 185 0.25 43.44 14.73
C THR A 185 1.25 42.74 13.82
N PHE A 186 1.04 42.88 12.52
CA PHE A 186 1.92 42.40 11.45
C PHE A 186 3.29 43.11 11.40
N ILE A 187 3.52 44.13 12.24
CA ILE A 187 4.71 44.98 12.20
C ILE A 187 5.11 45.38 13.62
N SER A 188 5.94 44.58 14.28
CA SER A 188 6.86 45.10 15.30
C SER A 188 7.94 44.07 15.65
N SER A 189 9.11 44.30 15.05
CA SER A 189 10.44 43.88 15.50
C SER A 189 10.79 42.39 15.45
N LEU A 190 11.93 42.14 14.81
CA LEU A 190 12.74 40.91 14.75
C LEU A 190 13.28 40.48 16.13
N SER A 191 12.61 40.85 17.23
CA SER A 191 13.05 40.58 18.60
C SER A 191 11.92 39.91 19.39
N ASN A 192 12.09 38.60 19.62
CA ASN A 192 11.45 37.81 20.68
C ASN A 192 9.97 38.13 20.95
N PHE A 193 9.11 38.05 19.94
CA PHE A 193 7.66 38.03 20.18
C PHE A 193 7.29 36.68 20.80
N ILE A 194 7.26 36.61 22.14
CA ILE A 194 6.75 35.47 22.88
C ILE A 194 5.22 35.56 22.81
N CYS A 195 4.62 34.71 21.98
CA CYS A 195 3.17 34.56 21.90
C CYS A 195 2.61 34.15 23.28
N SER A 196 1.96 35.07 23.99
CA SER A 196 1.47 34.80 25.35
C SER A 196 0.27 33.85 25.38
N ARG A 197 -0.52 33.75 24.30
CA ARG A 197 -1.67 32.85 24.18
C ARG A 197 -2.01 32.57 22.71
N SER A 198 -1.60 31.41 22.21
CA SER A 198 -2.02 30.94 20.88
C SER A 198 -3.48 30.47 20.94
N ASP A 199 -4.26 30.83 19.93
CA ASP A 199 -5.60 30.28 19.77
C ASP A 199 -5.54 28.85 19.25
N ALA A 200 -6.04 27.89 20.03
CA ALA A 200 -5.97 26.47 19.71
C ALA A 200 -6.60 26.13 18.34
N ILE A 201 -7.69 26.81 17.96
CA ILE A 201 -8.37 26.60 16.68
C ILE A 201 -7.48 27.07 15.51
N VAL A 202 -6.89 28.25 15.62
CA VAL A 202 -6.00 28.81 14.58
C VAL A 202 -4.70 28.01 14.50
N ARG A 203 -4.20 27.52 15.65
CA ARG A 203 -3.04 26.63 15.76
C ARG A 203 -3.23 25.36 14.92
N ILE A 204 -4.38 24.70 15.03
CA ILE A 204 -4.74 23.53 14.22
C ILE A 204 -4.73 23.88 12.73
N ALA A 205 -5.29 25.04 12.34
CA ALA A 205 -5.33 25.48 10.94
C ALA A 205 -3.92 25.66 10.34
N VAL A 206 -3.06 26.39 11.05
CA VAL A 206 -1.67 26.65 10.62
C VAL A 206 -0.89 25.34 10.52
N ALA A 207 -0.98 24.48 11.54
CA ALA A 207 -0.31 23.19 11.54
C ALA A 207 -0.79 22.30 10.38
N PHE A 208 -2.11 22.19 10.18
CA PHE A 208 -2.68 21.41 9.07
C PHE A 208 -2.22 21.92 7.71
N PHE A 209 -2.22 23.25 7.50
CA PHE A 209 -1.81 23.86 6.24
C PHE A 209 -0.33 23.56 5.92
N VAL A 210 0.55 23.71 6.91
CA VAL A 210 1.98 23.39 6.74
C VAL A 210 2.22 21.90 6.49
N LEU A 211 1.54 21.04 7.24
CA LEU A 211 1.60 19.58 7.06
C LEU A 211 1.15 19.17 5.65
N LEU A 212 0.02 19.70 5.18
CA LEU A 212 -0.51 19.41 3.85
C LEU A 212 0.42 19.96 2.76
N GLY A 213 0.84 21.22 2.88
CA GLY A 213 1.70 21.89 1.91
C GLY A 213 3.03 21.16 1.73
N THR A 214 3.70 20.82 2.83
CA THR A 214 4.97 20.05 2.81
C THR A 214 4.77 18.65 2.22
N ALA A 215 3.68 17.94 2.56
CA ALA A 215 3.38 16.63 1.99
C ALA A 215 3.15 16.69 0.47
N VAL A 216 2.39 17.68 -0.01
CA VAL A 216 2.11 17.88 -1.44
C VAL A 216 3.40 18.21 -2.19
N VAL A 217 4.20 19.14 -1.70
CA VAL A 217 5.49 19.52 -2.32
C VAL A 217 6.43 18.32 -2.38
N GLN A 218 6.55 17.55 -1.30
CA GLN A 218 7.42 16.38 -1.27
C GLN A 218 6.93 15.28 -2.23
N ASN A 219 5.61 15.05 -2.32
CA ASN A 219 5.04 14.07 -3.23
C ASN A 219 5.20 14.50 -4.70
N LEU A 220 5.03 15.78 -5.01
CA LEU A 220 5.28 16.34 -6.34
C LEU A 220 6.76 16.23 -6.72
N PHE A 221 7.68 16.60 -5.80
CA PHE A 221 9.11 16.44 -6.00
C PHE A 221 9.47 14.98 -6.28
N PHE A 222 8.95 14.05 -5.48
CA PHE A 222 9.20 12.63 -5.66
C PHE A 222 8.71 12.14 -7.03
N THR A 223 7.48 12.49 -7.41
CA THR A 223 6.84 11.96 -8.62
C THR A 223 7.42 12.59 -9.89
N ILE A 224 7.67 13.90 -9.90
CA ILE A 224 8.12 14.64 -11.08
C ILE A 224 9.63 14.51 -11.28
N PHE A 225 10.40 14.58 -10.19
CA PHE A 225 11.86 14.62 -10.26
C PHE A 225 12.50 13.29 -9.87
N TYR A 226 12.28 12.83 -8.63
CA TYR A 226 13.03 11.67 -8.11
C TYR A 226 12.76 10.39 -8.92
N GLN A 227 11.50 10.04 -9.14
CA GLN A 227 11.13 8.82 -9.86
C GLN A 227 11.56 8.85 -11.33
N ARG A 228 11.58 10.03 -11.95
CA ARG A 228 11.90 10.18 -13.38
C ARG A 228 13.40 10.27 -13.67
N PHE A 229 14.17 10.90 -12.79
CA PHE A 229 15.58 11.20 -13.05
C PHE A 229 16.57 10.47 -12.14
N ILE A 230 16.11 9.93 -10.99
CA ILE A 230 16.99 9.29 -10.02
C ILE A 230 16.73 7.78 -9.99
N GLU A 231 15.55 7.35 -9.53
CA GLU A 231 15.28 5.93 -9.34
C GLU A 231 13.78 5.61 -9.30
N ASP A 232 13.33 4.66 -10.13
CA ASP A 232 12.02 4.02 -10.00
C ASP A 232 12.18 2.61 -9.42
N LYS A 233 12.17 2.51 -8.09
CA LYS A 233 12.31 1.23 -7.36
C LYS A 233 11.32 0.16 -7.79
N ILE A 234 10.11 0.56 -8.19
CA ILE A 234 9.06 -0.37 -8.58
C ILE A 234 9.37 -0.94 -9.97
N THR A 235 9.79 -0.10 -10.93
CA THR A 235 10.26 -0.58 -12.24
C THR A 235 11.51 -1.46 -12.09
N ASN A 236 12.50 -1.03 -11.30
CA ASN A 236 13.73 -1.78 -11.09
C ASN A 236 13.45 -3.20 -10.59
N PHE A 237 12.48 -3.38 -9.70
CA PHE A 237 12.07 -4.70 -9.24
C PHE A 237 11.44 -5.55 -10.34
N ILE A 238 10.62 -4.97 -11.22
CA ILE A 238 9.99 -5.68 -12.34
C ILE A 238 11.06 -6.09 -13.37
N ASP A 239 11.96 -5.17 -13.70
CA ASP A 239 13.10 -5.44 -14.60
C ASP A 239 13.97 -6.55 -14.04
N LEU A 240 14.25 -6.51 -12.73
CA LEU A 240 14.99 -7.56 -12.06
C LEU A 240 14.32 -8.93 -12.19
N CYS A 241 13.00 -9.00 -12.02
CA CYS A 241 12.25 -10.25 -12.18
C CYS A 241 12.49 -10.84 -13.58
N SER A 242 12.47 -10.00 -14.63
CA SER A 242 12.72 -10.41 -16.01
C SER A 242 14.16 -10.85 -16.29
N VAL A 243 15.14 -10.13 -15.75
CA VAL A 243 16.56 -10.48 -15.87
C VAL A 243 16.90 -11.73 -15.05
N SER A 244 16.17 -11.98 -13.96
CA SER A 244 16.37 -13.14 -13.09
C SER A 244 15.62 -14.39 -13.56
N ASN A 245 14.77 -14.31 -14.59
CA ASN A 245 13.90 -15.39 -15.05
C ASN A 245 12.88 -15.86 -13.98
N ILE A 246 12.38 -14.93 -13.17
CA ILE A 246 11.48 -15.24 -12.04
C ILE A 246 10.20 -14.43 -12.18
N SER A 247 9.07 -15.11 -12.27
CA SER A 247 7.77 -14.45 -12.15
C SER A 247 7.30 -14.43 -10.71
N VAL A 248 6.55 -13.40 -10.34
CA VAL A 248 5.97 -13.25 -9.00
C VAL A 248 4.46 -13.43 -9.09
N PHE A 249 3.96 -14.46 -8.43
CA PHE A 249 2.54 -14.75 -8.32
C PHE A 249 2.05 -14.32 -6.94
N ILE A 250 1.16 -13.33 -6.89
CA ILE A 250 0.70 -12.69 -5.66
C ILE A 250 -0.81 -12.82 -5.57
N LEU A 251 -1.33 -13.33 -4.46
CA LEU A 251 -2.74 -13.26 -4.12
C LEU A 251 -2.91 -12.33 -2.92
N ASP A 252 -3.58 -11.21 -3.13
CA ASP A 252 -4.01 -10.32 -2.05
C ASP A 252 -5.29 -10.83 -1.39
N GLU A 253 -6.18 -11.47 -2.17
CA GLU A 253 -7.39 -12.13 -1.72
C GLU A 253 -7.55 -13.51 -2.42
N ASN A 254 -8.57 -14.30 -2.04
CA ASN A 254 -8.69 -15.68 -2.53
C ASN A 254 -8.88 -15.82 -4.05
N LEU A 255 -9.58 -14.90 -4.71
CA LEU A 255 -9.88 -14.97 -6.14
C LEU A 255 -9.27 -13.80 -6.94
N HIS A 256 -8.46 -12.98 -6.29
CA HIS A 256 -7.86 -11.80 -6.87
C HIS A 256 -6.39 -11.72 -6.48
N GLY A 257 -5.57 -11.16 -7.37
CA GLY A 257 -4.16 -11.01 -7.13
C GLY A 257 -3.46 -10.25 -8.23
N TYR A 258 -2.14 -10.29 -8.18
CA TYR A 258 -1.25 -9.67 -9.16
C TYR A 258 -0.26 -10.71 -9.67
N TYR A 259 0.06 -10.62 -10.94
CA TYR A 259 1.08 -11.43 -11.59
C TYR A 259 2.10 -10.51 -12.23
N ILE A 260 3.36 -10.65 -11.81
CA ILE A 260 4.50 -9.97 -12.42
C ILE A 260 5.21 -11.00 -13.29
N HIS A 261 5.17 -10.77 -14.59
CA HIS A 261 5.81 -11.61 -15.59
C HIS A 261 7.31 -11.29 -15.65
N GLY A 262 8.13 -12.25 -15.25
CA GLY A 262 9.58 -12.16 -15.28
C GLY A 262 10.23 -13.30 -16.06
N ARG A 263 9.57 -13.87 -17.06
CA ARG A 263 10.21 -14.85 -17.94
C ARG A 263 11.20 -14.12 -18.84
N SER A 264 12.46 -14.53 -18.81
CA SER A 264 13.49 -13.90 -19.63
C SER A 264 13.31 -14.26 -21.11
N PRO A 265 13.42 -13.31 -22.05
CA PRO A 265 13.36 -13.60 -23.48
C PRO A 265 14.55 -14.46 -23.95
N HIS A 266 15.63 -14.51 -23.17
CA HIS A 266 16.83 -15.30 -23.48
C HIS A 266 16.75 -16.75 -23.00
N GLY A 267 15.70 -17.12 -22.25
CA GLY A 267 15.43 -18.47 -21.76
C GLY A 267 16.30 -18.94 -20.59
N MET A 268 17.58 -18.57 -20.54
CA MET A 268 18.51 -18.85 -19.45
C MET A 268 19.13 -17.55 -18.93
N THR A 269 19.25 -17.44 -17.60
CA THR A 269 19.80 -16.22 -16.98
C THR A 269 21.00 -16.45 -16.09
N ASP A 270 21.26 -17.70 -15.67
CA ASP A 270 22.45 -18.05 -14.88
C ASP A 270 23.64 -18.34 -15.83
N VAL A 271 24.11 -17.25 -16.45
CA VAL A 271 25.17 -17.23 -17.47
C VAL A 271 26.34 -16.37 -17.03
N ASN A 272 27.49 -16.53 -17.69
CA ASN A 272 28.68 -15.73 -17.39
C ASN A 272 28.44 -14.25 -17.73
N MET A 273 29.17 -13.34 -17.09
CA MET A 273 29.06 -11.89 -17.27
C MET A 273 29.10 -11.46 -18.75
N LYS A 274 29.95 -12.10 -19.56
CA LYS A 274 30.02 -11.83 -21.00
C LYS A 274 28.69 -12.09 -21.71
N ASP A 275 28.03 -13.19 -21.38
CA ASP A 275 26.76 -13.58 -21.99
C ASP A 275 25.63 -12.68 -21.48
N THR A 276 25.65 -12.29 -20.21
CA THR A 276 24.72 -11.30 -19.64
C THR A 276 24.81 -9.97 -20.38
N VAL A 277 26.02 -9.44 -20.59
CA VAL A 277 26.22 -8.19 -21.34
C VAL A 277 25.74 -8.34 -22.79
N MET A 278 26.03 -9.47 -23.44
CA MET A 278 25.59 -9.73 -24.81
C MET A 278 24.06 -9.83 -24.91
N ASN A 279 23.40 -10.41 -23.92
CA ASN A 279 21.94 -10.51 -23.85
C ASN A 279 21.32 -9.12 -23.70
N LEU A 280 21.84 -8.28 -22.80
CA LEU A 280 21.39 -6.89 -22.65
C LEU A 280 21.59 -6.08 -23.94
N TYR A 281 22.73 -6.24 -24.62
CA TYR A 281 22.98 -5.61 -25.91
C TYR A 281 21.97 -6.05 -26.98
N ARG A 282 21.61 -7.34 -27.00
CA ARG A 282 20.59 -7.86 -27.92
C ARG A 282 19.20 -7.30 -27.61
N GLU A 283 18.90 -7.08 -26.34
CA GLU A 283 17.64 -6.51 -25.91
C GLU A 283 17.53 -5.02 -26.29
N GLU A 284 18.57 -4.23 -26.00
CA GLU A 284 18.65 -2.81 -26.36
C GLU A 284 18.44 -2.58 -27.87
N ASN A 285 19.05 -3.45 -28.69
CA ASN A 285 18.93 -3.40 -30.15
C ASN A 285 17.68 -4.13 -30.70
N ARG A 286 16.75 -4.57 -29.84
CA ARG A 286 15.52 -5.30 -30.21
C ARG A 286 15.76 -6.53 -31.10
N MET A 287 16.89 -7.21 -30.90
CA MET A 287 17.26 -8.46 -31.57
C MET A 287 16.74 -9.70 -30.84
N SER A 288 16.06 -9.52 -29.70
CA SER A 288 15.45 -10.58 -28.89
C SER A 288 13.94 -10.36 -28.77
N GLY A 289 13.22 -11.38 -28.29
CA GLY A 289 11.80 -11.24 -27.97
C GLY A 289 11.55 -10.16 -26.92
N THR A 290 10.34 -9.61 -26.90
CA THR A 290 9.90 -8.63 -25.89
C THR A 290 9.74 -9.29 -24.51
N ARG A 291 9.77 -8.48 -23.45
CA ARG A 291 9.67 -8.98 -22.06
C ARG A 291 8.25 -9.30 -21.60
N GLY A 292 7.21 -8.94 -22.36
CA GLY A 292 5.83 -9.12 -21.95
C GLY A 292 5.31 -10.55 -22.13
N LEU A 293 4.13 -10.80 -21.55
CA LEU A 293 3.49 -12.13 -21.58
C LEU A 293 3.01 -12.52 -22.99
N GLU A 294 2.52 -11.55 -23.76
CA GLU A 294 2.12 -11.75 -25.16
C GLU A 294 3.29 -11.50 -26.11
N PRO A 295 3.36 -12.23 -27.23
CA PRO A 295 4.36 -11.98 -28.25
C PRO A 295 4.22 -10.55 -28.78
N ASN A 296 5.34 -9.80 -28.78
CA ASN A 296 5.42 -8.39 -29.19
C ASN A 296 4.78 -7.38 -28.22
N SER A 297 4.45 -7.79 -27.00
CA SER A 297 4.05 -6.87 -25.92
C SER A 297 5.21 -6.69 -24.93
N ASP A 298 5.33 -5.48 -24.38
CA ASP A 298 6.25 -5.16 -23.28
C ASP A 298 5.52 -5.13 -21.92
N GLU A 299 4.22 -5.44 -21.89
CA GLU A 299 3.43 -5.44 -20.66
C GLU A 299 3.77 -6.65 -19.78
N GLN A 300 4.27 -6.37 -18.57
CA GLN A 300 4.74 -7.40 -17.62
C GLN A 300 3.86 -7.53 -16.39
N ILE A 301 3.01 -6.55 -16.09
CA ILE A 301 2.21 -6.53 -14.86
C ILE A 301 0.76 -6.84 -15.21
N PHE A 302 0.19 -7.78 -14.49
CA PHE A 302 -1.19 -8.19 -14.68
C PHE A 302 -1.94 -8.25 -13.37
N ILE A 303 -3.17 -7.74 -13.36
CA ILE A 303 -4.16 -8.05 -12.32
C ILE A 303 -4.81 -9.36 -12.71
N MET A 304 -4.94 -10.26 -11.75
CA MET A 304 -5.45 -11.60 -11.97
C MET A 304 -6.75 -11.80 -11.21
N LYS A 305 -7.76 -12.31 -11.92
CA LYS A 305 -9.01 -12.80 -11.34
C LYS A 305 -9.14 -14.28 -11.64
N ILE A 306 -8.94 -15.11 -10.61
CA ILE A 306 -8.98 -16.56 -10.73
C ILE A 306 -10.36 -17.11 -10.36
N ASN A 307 -10.70 -18.24 -10.97
CA ASN A 307 -11.93 -18.96 -10.70
C ASN A 307 -11.78 -19.86 -9.46
N ARG A 308 -12.92 -20.37 -8.96
CA ARG A 308 -12.94 -21.21 -7.75
C ARG A 308 -12.30 -22.57 -7.96
N SER A 309 -12.35 -23.14 -9.17
CA SER A 309 -11.76 -24.46 -9.44
C SER A 309 -10.24 -24.40 -9.37
N PHE A 310 -9.63 -23.40 -10.02
CA PHE A 310 -8.20 -23.12 -9.96
C PHE A 310 -7.78 -22.88 -8.52
N GLN A 311 -8.50 -22.01 -7.81
CA GLN A 311 -8.14 -21.68 -6.43
C GLN A 311 -8.19 -22.90 -5.48
N ARG A 312 -9.15 -23.81 -5.68
CA ARG A 312 -9.19 -25.07 -4.89
C ARG A 312 -7.98 -25.96 -5.17
N GLN A 313 -7.59 -26.11 -6.44
CA GLN A 313 -6.42 -26.89 -6.81
C GLN A 313 -5.14 -26.27 -6.28
N TYR A 314 -4.98 -24.96 -6.48
CA TYR A 314 -3.86 -24.18 -5.96
C TYR A 314 -3.74 -24.31 -4.43
N GLN A 315 -4.83 -24.11 -3.69
CA GLN A 315 -4.84 -24.28 -2.23
C GLN A 315 -4.50 -25.71 -1.81
N SER A 316 -4.92 -26.73 -2.56
CA SER A 316 -4.57 -28.11 -2.24
C SER A 316 -3.07 -28.35 -2.35
N LEU A 317 -2.42 -27.85 -3.41
CA LEU A 317 -0.97 -27.94 -3.58
C LEU A 317 -0.24 -27.14 -2.48
N LEU A 318 -0.75 -25.95 -2.17
CA LEU A 318 -0.19 -25.07 -1.16
C LEU A 318 -0.27 -25.66 0.26
N ARG A 319 -1.35 -26.38 0.59
CA ARG A 319 -1.49 -27.09 1.87
C ARG A 319 -0.47 -28.22 2.01
N THR A 320 -0.26 -28.99 0.95
CA THR A 320 0.79 -30.03 0.91
C THR A 320 2.16 -29.41 1.15
N TYR A 321 2.45 -28.31 0.46
CA TYR A 321 3.68 -27.54 0.64
C TYR A 321 3.88 -27.06 2.09
N TYR A 322 2.88 -26.42 2.72
CA TYR A 322 3.00 -25.99 4.12
C TYR A 322 3.06 -27.15 5.12
N GLY A 323 2.44 -28.30 4.81
CA GLY A 323 2.48 -29.50 5.65
C GLY A 323 3.91 -29.96 5.94
N TYR A 324 4.83 -29.76 5.00
CA TYR A 324 6.24 -30.15 5.14
C TYR A 324 7.14 -29.12 5.84
N THR A 325 6.60 -27.93 6.21
CA THR A 325 7.37 -26.84 6.86
C THR A 325 7.41 -26.91 8.39
N GLY A 326 6.95 -28.02 9.00
CA GLY A 326 6.86 -28.19 10.45
C GLY A 326 8.20 -28.42 11.19
N PRO A 327 8.22 -28.30 12.54
CA PRO A 327 9.40 -28.53 13.37
C PRO A 327 9.88 -29.98 13.32
N ARG A 328 11.20 -30.18 13.25
CA ARG A 328 11.86 -31.46 12.99
C ARG A 328 12.52 -32.03 14.25
N LYS A 329 12.33 -33.32 14.54
CA LYS A 329 12.85 -33.97 15.76
C LYS A 329 14.18 -34.72 15.55
N THR A 330 14.46 -35.22 14.34
CA THR A 330 15.70 -35.95 14.03
C THR A 330 16.33 -35.48 12.71
N ARG A 331 17.63 -35.79 12.50
CA ARG A 331 18.37 -35.41 11.29
C ARG A 331 17.94 -36.18 10.03
N GLN A 332 17.65 -37.48 10.15
CA GLN A 332 17.17 -38.29 9.02
C GLN A 332 15.77 -37.86 8.59
N ASP A 333 14.91 -37.49 9.54
CA ASP A 333 13.63 -36.86 9.22
C ASP A 333 13.87 -35.51 8.51
N ALA A 334 14.89 -34.74 8.89
CA ALA A 334 15.14 -33.45 8.23
C ALA A 334 15.49 -33.59 6.75
N GLU A 335 16.30 -34.57 6.36
CA GLU A 335 16.67 -34.81 4.96
C GLU A 335 15.44 -35.26 4.14
N ARG A 336 14.73 -36.31 4.58
CA ARG A 336 13.54 -36.82 3.89
C ARG A 336 12.45 -35.77 3.71
N TYR A 337 12.19 -34.95 4.73
CA TYR A 337 11.18 -33.88 4.62
C TYR A 337 11.64 -32.73 3.73
N THR A 338 12.95 -32.51 3.58
CA THR A 338 13.47 -31.50 2.65
C THR A 338 13.26 -31.94 1.21
N ASP A 339 13.45 -33.23 0.91
CA ASP A 339 13.16 -33.78 -0.42
C ASP A 339 11.66 -33.68 -0.75
N LEU A 340 10.78 -34.04 0.19
CA LEU A 340 9.33 -33.91 0.02
C LEU A 340 8.89 -32.45 -0.16
N LEU A 341 9.53 -31.53 0.56
CA LEU A 341 9.26 -30.10 0.43
C LEU A 341 9.69 -29.56 -0.94
N LEU A 342 10.85 -29.99 -1.44
CA LEU A 342 11.36 -29.61 -2.75
C LEU A 342 10.48 -30.18 -3.86
N GLN A 343 10.01 -31.42 -3.75
CA GLN A 343 9.02 -32.00 -4.66
C GLN A 343 7.70 -31.22 -4.64
N ALA A 344 7.21 -30.84 -3.46
CA ALA A 344 5.99 -30.03 -3.35
C ALA A 344 6.16 -28.65 -4.00
N TYR A 345 7.33 -28.01 -3.84
CA TYR A 345 7.67 -26.76 -4.52
C TYR A 345 7.70 -26.93 -6.04
N GLN A 346 8.38 -27.97 -6.56
CA GLN A 346 8.45 -28.26 -7.99
C GLN A 346 7.08 -28.54 -8.60
N ASN A 347 6.21 -29.28 -7.90
CA ASN A 347 4.85 -29.54 -8.35
C ASN A 347 4.02 -28.25 -8.42
N LEU A 348 4.16 -27.38 -7.42
CA LEU A 348 3.47 -26.08 -7.41
C LEU A 348 3.99 -25.15 -8.51
N ASN A 349 5.31 -25.08 -8.69
CA ASN A 349 5.95 -24.29 -9.74
C ASN A 349 5.51 -24.80 -11.13
N GLY A 350 5.58 -26.12 -11.36
CA GLY A 350 5.15 -26.75 -12.61
C GLY A 350 3.67 -26.50 -12.93
N PHE A 351 2.79 -26.58 -11.93
CA PHE A 351 1.38 -26.24 -12.08
C PHE A 351 1.16 -24.79 -12.51
N LEU A 352 1.85 -23.83 -11.88
CA LEU A 352 1.73 -22.42 -12.24
C LEU A 352 2.36 -22.11 -13.60
N CYS A 353 3.51 -22.71 -13.93
CA CYS A 353 4.11 -22.56 -15.26
C CYS A 353 3.17 -23.07 -16.35
N ALA A 354 2.57 -24.26 -16.15
CA ALA A 354 1.57 -24.82 -17.05
C ALA A 354 0.30 -23.96 -17.17
N PHE A 355 -0.09 -23.29 -16.08
CA PHE A 355 -1.20 -22.33 -16.09
C PHE A 355 -0.88 -21.11 -16.96
N ILE A 356 0.28 -20.49 -16.76
CA ILE A 356 0.69 -19.30 -17.52
C ILE A 356 0.93 -19.63 -19.01
N ASP A 357 1.54 -20.78 -19.31
CA ASP A 357 1.74 -21.29 -20.68
C ASP A 357 0.43 -21.74 -21.35
N GLN A 358 -0.72 -21.61 -20.68
CA GLN A 358 -2.04 -22.04 -21.15
C GLN A 358 -2.13 -23.52 -21.55
N SER A 359 -1.22 -24.36 -21.05
CA SER A 359 -1.18 -25.79 -21.36
C SER A 359 -2.22 -26.59 -20.55
N LEU A 360 -2.81 -25.98 -19.52
CA LEU A 360 -3.89 -26.57 -18.72
C LEU A 360 -5.25 -26.31 -19.38
N SER A 361 -5.75 -27.29 -20.14
CA SER A 361 -7.08 -27.22 -20.76
C SER A 361 -8.21 -26.98 -19.77
N SER A 362 -8.05 -27.42 -18.51
CA SER A 362 -9.02 -27.25 -17.44
C SER A 362 -9.07 -25.85 -16.84
N HIS A 363 -8.03 -25.04 -17.04
CA HIS A 363 -7.87 -23.73 -16.40
C HIS A 363 -7.27 -22.71 -17.37
N GLN A 364 -7.98 -22.42 -18.46
CA GLN A 364 -7.59 -21.35 -19.38
C GLN A 364 -7.88 -19.97 -18.77
N TYR A 365 -7.12 -18.97 -19.21
CA TYR A 365 -7.36 -17.57 -18.87
C TYR A 365 -7.48 -16.71 -20.13
N ILE A 366 -8.20 -15.60 -20.01
CA ILE A 366 -8.36 -14.60 -21.07
C ILE A 366 -7.59 -13.35 -20.67
N LEU A 367 -6.71 -12.89 -21.56
CA LEU A 367 -6.05 -11.59 -21.42
C LEU A 367 -6.95 -10.49 -21.97
N ARG A 368 -7.13 -9.41 -21.21
CA ARG A 368 -7.91 -8.24 -21.65
C ARG A 368 -7.49 -6.97 -20.93
N ASN A 369 -7.83 -5.80 -21.45
CA ASN A 369 -7.65 -4.55 -20.70
C ASN A 369 -8.88 -4.27 -19.81
N ARG A 370 -8.67 -3.57 -18.68
CA ARG A 370 -9.79 -3.08 -17.86
C ARG A 370 -10.54 -1.97 -18.58
N PHE A 371 -11.87 -2.00 -18.51
CA PHE A 371 -12.69 -0.87 -18.97
C PHE A 371 -12.48 0.37 -18.10
N PHE A 372 -12.81 1.55 -18.63
CA PHE A 372 -12.66 2.81 -17.92
C PHE A 372 -13.30 2.81 -16.52
N LEU A 373 -14.52 2.30 -16.38
CA LEU A 373 -15.20 2.19 -15.09
C LEU A 373 -14.57 1.14 -14.17
N GLU A 374 -14.04 0.04 -14.71
CA GLU A 374 -13.30 -0.96 -13.92
C GLU A 374 -12.02 -0.38 -13.33
N ARG A 375 -11.35 0.53 -14.06
CA ARG A 375 -10.17 1.26 -13.60
C ARG A 375 -10.52 2.26 -12.50
N ILE A 376 -11.53 3.10 -12.71
CA ILE A 376 -11.92 4.14 -11.73
C ILE A 376 -12.42 3.52 -10.41
N LEU A 377 -13.27 2.50 -10.49
CA LEU A 377 -13.83 1.86 -9.30
C LEU A 377 -12.87 0.83 -8.69
N ASP A 378 -11.77 0.52 -9.39
CA ASP A 378 -10.86 -0.58 -9.11
C ASP A 378 -11.65 -1.85 -8.76
N TYR A 379 -12.56 -2.23 -9.66
CA TYR A 379 -13.47 -3.36 -9.53
C TYR A 379 -13.62 -4.08 -10.88
N GLU A 380 -13.38 -5.38 -10.89
CA GLU A 380 -13.45 -6.21 -12.10
C GLU A 380 -14.91 -6.63 -12.34
N PHE A 381 -15.61 -5.94 -13.23
CA PHE A 381 -16.98 -6.30 -13.57
C PHE A 381 -17.02 -7.72 -14.12
N ARG A 382 -18.01 -8.49 -13.67
CA ARG A 382 -18.24 -9.83 -14.19
C ARG A 382 -18.72 -9.69 -15.62
N VAL A 383 -17.84 -9.94 -16.56
CA VAL A 383 -18.22 -10.14 -17.96
C VAL A 383 -18.64 -11.59 -18.08
N ARG A 384 -19.92 -11.82 -18.39
CA ARG A 384 -20.39 -13.14 -18.77
C ARG A 384 -19.72 -13.49 -20.10
N THR A 385 -18.90 -14.52 -20.08
CA THR A 385 -18.27 -15.09 -21.27
C THR A 385 -19.10 -16.27 -21.77
N ARG A 386 -18.91 -16.68 -23.03
CA ARG A 386 -19.60 -17.84 -23.61
C ARG A 386 -19.39 -19.12 -22.76
N SER A 387 -18.23 -19.24 -22.10
CA SER A 387 -17.89 -20.31 -21.16
C SER A 387 -18.65 -20.26 -19.82
N ASP A 388 -19.15 -19.10 -19.38
CA ASP A 388 -20.06 -19.03 -18.22
C ASP A 388 -21.38 -19.79 -18.49
N PHE A 389 -21.79 -19.89 -19.76
CA PHE A 389 -22.97 -20.69 -20.15
C PHE A 389 -22.71 -22.20 -20.11
N ASP A 390 -21.46 -22.63 -20.27
CA ASP A 390 -21.01 -24.03 -20.09
C ASP A 390 -20.64 -24.36 -18.62
N GLY A 391 -20.90 -23.44 -17.69
CA GLY A 391 -20.63 -23.63 -16.27
C GLY A 391 -19.15 -23.50 -15.86
N GLN A 392 -18.26 -23.15 -16.79
CA GLN A 392 -16.85 -22.88 -16.50
C GLN A 392 -16.60 -21.37 -16.43
N ILE A 393 -16.48 -20.85 -15.21
CA ILE A 393 -16.05 -19.46 -14.98
C ILE A 393 -14.59 -19.35 -15.45
N THR A 394 -14.31 -18.48 -16.41
CA THR A 394 -12.96 -18.25 -16.94
C THR A 394 -12.09 -17.45 -15.97
N ASN A 395 -10.80 -17.73 -15.99
CA ASN A 395 -9.81 -16.88 -15.35
C ASN A 395 -9.56 -15.65 -16.22
N PHE A 396 -9.27 -14.50 -15.62
CA PHE A 396 -8.95 -13.28 -16.35
C PHE A 396 -7.62 -12.70 -15.91
N PHE A 397 -6.84 -12.26 -16.88
CA PHE A 397 -5.65 -11.46 -16.69
C PHE A 397 -5.91 -10.09 -17.29
N PHE A 398 -5.65 -9.06 -16.52
CA PHE A 398 -5.81 -7.68 -16.95
C PHE A 398 -4.47 -6.98 -16.97
N THR A 399 -4.12 -6.30 -18.06
CA THR A 399 -2.91 -5.49 -18.08
C THR A 399 -2.99 -4.37 -17.03
N ASP A 400 -1.87 -4.12 -16.36
CA ASP A 400 -1.76 -3.17 -15.26
C ASP A 400 -0.64 -2.13 -15.47
N ASN A 401 -0.92 -1.20 -16.37
CA ASN A 401 -0.01 -0.09 -16.68
C ASN A 401 0.14 0.91 -15.51
N GLU A 402 -0.77 0.88 -14.54
CA GLU A 402 -0.78 1.78 -13.38
C GLU A 402 0.03 1.23 -12.19
N LYS A 403 0.60 0.02 -12.31
CA LYS A 403 1.34 -0.66 -11.25
C LYS A 403 0.51 -0.79 -9.96
N THR A 404 -0.77 -1.12 -10.08
CA THR A 404 -1.71 -1.27 -8.95
C THR A 404 -1.30 -2.32 -7.93
N PHE A 405 -0.41 -3.26 -8.29
CA PHE A 405 0.20 -4.19 -7.32
C PHE A 405 0.84 -3.47 -6.14
N THR A 406 1.28 -2.22 -6.31
CA THR A 406 1.82 -1.36 -5.24
C THR A 406 0.87 -1.19 -4.04
N ASN A 407 -0.44 -1.46 -4.18
CA ASN A 407 -1.42 -1.48 -3.08
C ASN A 407 -1.10 -2.51 -1.98
N ILE A 408 -0.32 -3.56 -2.29
CA ILE A 408 0.19 -4.52 -1.30
C ILE A 408 1.39 -3.98 -0.50
N LEU A 409 1.98 -2.87 -0.95
CA LEU A 409 3.13 -2.18 -0.36
C LEU A 409 2.68 -0.87 0.31
N PHE A 410 3.55 -0.25 1.11
CA PHE A 410 3.26 1.05 1.70
C PHE A 410 3.12 2.17 0.67
N CYS A 411 3.81 2.07 -0.46
CA CYS A 411 3.75 3.07 -1.51
C CYS A 411 2.37 3.20 -2.19
N GLY A 412 1.57 2.13 -2.25
CA GLY A 412 0.20 2.19 -2.76
C GLY A 412 -0.78 2.84 -1.79
N GLU A 413 -0.56 2.70 -0.48
CA GLU A 413 -1.39 3.31 0.58
C GLU A 413 -0.82 4.64 1.11
N GLN A 414 -0.03 5.34 0.28
CA GLN A 414 0.72 6.54 0.66
C GLN A 414 -0.18 7.65 1.23
N SER A 415 -1.34 7.89 0.61
CA SER A 415 -2.27 8.93 1.06
C SER A 415 -2.80 8.65 2.47
N THR A 416 -3.19 7.40 2.73
CA THR A 416 -3.65 6.94 4.04
C THR A 416 -2.57 7.11 5.12
N LEU A 417 -1.33 6.76 4.80
CA LEU A 417 -0.18 6.90 5.72
C LEU A 417 0.19 8.37 5.99
N VAL A 418 0.08 9.25 4.99
CA VAL A 418 0.29 10.70 5.20
C VAL A 418 -0.80 11.28 6.10
N ILE A 419 -2.07 10.94 5.85
CA ILE A 419 -3.20 11.37 6.67
C ILE A 419 -3.03 10.89 8.13
N TRP A 420 -2.57 9.65 8.32
CA TRP A 420 -2.25 9.13 9.66
C TRP A 420 -1.20 9.97 10.38
N ASN A 421 -0.11 10.33 9.70
CA ASN A 421 0.95 11.15 10.27
C ASN A 421 0.46 12.58 10.58
N MET A 422 -0.41 13.14 9.73
CA MET A 422 -1.04 14.43 9.99
C MET A 422 -1.95 14.41 11.22
N ILE A 423 -2.82 13.39 11.34
CA ILE A 423 -3.71 13.25 12.49
C ILE A 423 -2.90 13.04 13.77
N THR A 424 -1.87 12.21 13.72
CA THR A 424 -0.99 11.94 14.86
C THR A 424 -0.30 13.21 15.33
N PHE A 425 0.26 14.00 14.40
CA PHE A 425 0.89 15.28 14.73
C PHE A 425 -0.10 16.25 15.38
N LEU A 426 -1.29 16.44 14.79
CA LEU A 426 -2.30 17.35 15.32
C LEU A 426 -2.86 16.90 16.68
N PHE A 427 -3.05 15.60 16.86
CA PHE A 427 -3.50 15.01 18.12
C PHE A 427 -2.49 15.28 19.25
N ILE A 428 -1.20 15.03 18.99
CA ILE A 428 -0.15 15.29 20.00
C ILE A 428 0.00 16.79 20.24
N ASP A 429 -0.08 17.62 19.20
CA ASP A 429 0.02 19.07 19.34
C ASP A 429 -1.11 19.65 20.21
N ILE A 430 -2.33 19.14 20.10
CA ILE A 430 -3.44 19.55 20.97
C ILE A 430 -3.16 19.22 22.43
N LEU A 431 -2.63 18.03 22.71
CA LEU A 431 -2.36 17.59 24.08
C LEU A 431 -1.15 18.29 24.69
N ALA A 432 -0.09 18.49 23.92
CA ALA A 432 1.20 19.00 24.39
C ALA A 432 1.37 20.51 24.21
N GLN A 433 0.59 21.13 23.33
CA GLN A 433 0.76 22.51 22.87
C GLN A 433 2.21 22.81 22.43
N ASN A 434 2.89 21.81 21.85
CA ASN A 434 4.29 21.91 21.43
C ASN A 434 4.53 21.15 20.13
N TYR A 435 4.79 21.89 19.04
CA TYR A 435 5.09 21.33 17.72
C TYR A 435 6.33 20.42 17.69
N VAL A 436 7.35 20.73 18.50
CA VAL A 436 8.59 19.93 18.54
C VAL A 436 8.31 18.56 19.15
N LEU A 437 7.57 18.54 20.27
CA LEU A 437 7.16 17.28 20.89
C LEU A 437 6.23 16.49 19.95
N ALA A 438 5.29 17.18 19.28
CA ALA A 438 4.42 16.57 18.28
C ALA A 438 5.20 15.90 17.14
N ALA A 439 6.23 16.55 16.60
CA ALA A 439 7.09 15.98 15.58
C ALA A 439 7.85 14.74 16.07
N ILE A 440 8.49 14.82 17.24
CA ILE A 440 9.29 13.71 17.80
C ILE A 440 8.41 12.48 18.04
N LEU A 441 7.25 12.67 18.68
CA LEU A 441 6.33 11.58 18.98
C LEU A 441 5.66 11.02 17.72
N THR A 442 5.33 11.87 16.74
CA THR A 442 4.83 11.39 15.43
C THR A 442 5.87 10.53 14.72
N TYR A 443 7.13 10.95 14.71
CA TYR A 443 8.23 10.14 14.16
C TYR A 443 8.39 8.81 14.89
N ALA A 444 8.37 8.82 16.23
CA ALA A 444 8.50 7.60 17.03
C ALA A 444 7.36 6.60 16.74
N ILE A 445 6.13 7.08 16.65
CA ILE A 445 4.96 6.26 16.31
C ILE A 445 5.09 5.68 14.89
N ASP A 446 5.44 6.50 13.90
CA ASP A 446 5.66 6.05 12.52
C ASP A 446 6.76 4.99 12.42
N PHE A 447 7.88 5.21 13.11
CA PHE A 447 9.01 4.27 13.19
C PHE A 447 8.57 2.91 13.76
N ILE A 448 7.74 2.92 14.81
CA ILE A 448 7.17 1.69 15.38
C ILE A 448 6.29 0.97 14.34
N PHE A 449 5.40 1.67 13.65
CA PHE A 449 4.53 1.03 12.64
C PHE A 449 5.31 0.48 11.45
N VAL A 450 6.32 1.19 10.97
CA VAL A 450 7.21 0.71 9.91
C VAL A 450 7.97 -0.53 10.38
N GLY A 451 8.49 -0.54 11.61
CA GLY A 451 9.17 -1.69 12.20
C GLY A 451 8.24 -2.91 12.37
N ILE A 452 7.02 -2.69 12.86
CA ILE A 452 5.98 -3.72 12.99
C ILE A 452 5.69 -4.33 11.61
N ARG A 453 5.39 -3.50 10.60
CA ARG A 453 5.15 -4.00 9.26
C ARG A 453 6.36 -4.79 8.79
N ASN A 454 7.56 -4.22 8.79
CA ASN A 454 8.75 -4.88 8.24
C ASN A 454 8.95 -6.27 8.86
N SER A 455 8.83 -6.37 10.19
CA SER A 455 8.94 -7.63 10.93
C SER A 455 7.89 -8.66 10.49
N PHE A 456 6.61 -8.27 10.41
CA PHE A 456 5.54 -9.17 9.97
C PHE A 456 5.63 -9.52 8.49
N GLY A 457 6.00 -8.57 7.64
CA GLY A 457 6.18 -8.73 6.19
C GLY A 457 7.31 -9.70 5.86
N ARG A 458 8.49 -9.49 6.44
CA ARG A 458 9.63 -10.40 6.34
C ARG A 458 9.30 -11.80 6.86
N LYS A 459 8.55 -11.90 7.97
CA LYS A 459 8.10 -13.20 8.50
C LYS A 459 7.13 -13.90 7.55
N ASN A 460 6.20 -13.17 6.96
CA ASN A 460 5.26 -13.73 5.98
C ASN A 460 6.00 -14.18 4.72
N LEU A 461 6.84 -13.32 4.14
CA LEU A 461 7.62 -13.62 2.95
C LEU A 461 8.47 -14.88 3.13
N SER A 462 9.23 -14.96 4.23
CA SER A 462 10.05 -16.15 4.55
C SER A 462 9.21 -17.43 4.69
N LYS A 463 8.06 -17.35 5.37
CA LYS A 463 7.17 -18.51 5.56
C LYS A 463 6.55 -18.99 4.23
N LYS A 464 6.19 -18.05 3.35
CA LYS A 464 5.49 -18.34 2.09
C LYS A 464 6.44 -18.82 0.98
N THR A 465 7.68 -18.34 0.98
CA THR A 465 8.65 -18.56 -0.11
C THR A 465 9.77 -19.55 0.22
N LEU A 466 9.79 -20.14 1.42
CA LEU A 466 10.87 -21.00 1.97
C LEU A 466 12.23 -20.33 2.10
N ILE A 467 12.31 -19.03 1.84
CA ILE A 467 13.57 -18.29 1.93
C ILE A 467 13.86 -18.03 3.41
N PRO A 468 15.03 -18.45 3.93
CA PRO A 468 15.37 -18.22 5.31
C PRO A 468 15.40 -16.71 5.61
N LYS A 469 14.88 -16.31 6.76
CA LYS A 469 14.82 -14.90 7.17
C LYS A 469 16.17 -14.18 7.21
N ASN A 470 17.28 -14.90 7.22
CA ASN A 470 18.62 -14.34 7.27
C ASN A 470 19.07 -13.79 5.90
N PHE A 471 18.42 -14.22 4.81
CA PHE A 471 18.64 -13.72 3.46
C PHE A 471 17.69 -12.57 3.08
N LEU A 472 16.75 -12.23 3.97
CA LEU A 472 15.84 -11.09 3.80
C LEU A 472 16.37 -9.97 4.70
N ILE A 473 17.15 -9.08 4.10
CA ILE A 473 17.85 -7.99 4.79
C ILE A 473 16.93 -6.79 4.93
#